data_AF-A0A0W4ZL62-F1
#
_entry.id   AF-A0A0W4ZL62-F1
#
_cell.length_a   1.000
_cell.length_b   1.000
_cell.length_c   1.000
_cell.angle_alpha   90.00
_cell.angle_beta   90.00
_cell.angle_gamma   90.00
#
_symmetry.space_group_name_H-M   'P 1'
#
loop_
_entity.id
_entity.type
_entity.pdbx_description
1 polymer ?
#
loop_
_entity_poly.entity_id
_entity_poly.type
_entity_poly.pdbx_seq_one_letter_code
_entity_poly.pdbx_strand_id
1 'polypeptide(L)'
;MEEIILFIYFISLSAVTSRNMFFGQNIRSFQCFCVFFEPTVLFLRRSTRTQHTFKRWVHKPLVQRQWMLPEDLGILDAYVPPSRSSLPVFWRAPAQRMRLIWRWLYHRMKGWFERKLFEESIRPIKIDFKQLHVTVGKIYEKVNQAYAKGDFKEIALFCSPAYTQTLKSQILKRPADFELKWQLHKMIKPPKLVSFSHAKVELDSNKYLAQAIYRIHSEQSLTTFFDGLEKKGSPKILVEYYVFQYKTWVRPYKWYIWGKTTEASPDSVKVKIWKKDDNMLKTVRFLCNRS
;
A
#
# COMPACT_ATOMS: atom_id res chain seq x y z
N MET A 1 18.57 16.13 4.89
CA MET A 1 18.41 17.38 4.13
C MET A 1 19.64 17.64 3.27
N GLU A 2 20.83 17.36 3.79
CA GLU A 2 22.11 17.49 3.08
C GLU A 2 22.19 16.69 1.77
N GLU A 3 21.60 15.48 1.69
CA GLU A 3 21.59 14.70 0.44
C GLU A 3 20.68 15.28 -0.67
N ILE A 4 19.72 16.14 -0.33
CA ILE A 4 18.88 16.85 -1.31
C ILE A 4 19.66 18.03 -1.91
N ILE A 5 20.54 18.65 -1.13
CA ILE A 5 21.42 19.73 -1.60
C ILE A 5 22.46 19.18 -2.57
N LEU A 6 23.03 18.00 -2.28
CA LEU A 6 23.90 17.28 -3.21
C LEU A 6 23.19 16.92 -4.52
N PHE A 7 21.89 16.60 -4.47
CA PHE A 7 21.07 16.34 -5.66
C PHE A 7 20.88 17.58 -6.55
N ILE A 8 20.70 18.78 -5.96
CA ILE A 8 20.59 20.03 -6.71
C ILE A 8 21.96 20.44 -7.29
N TYR A 9 23.03 20.27 -6.51
CA TYR A 9 24.40 20.59 -6.96
C TYR A 9 24.87 19.68 -8.10
N PHE A 10 24.53 18.39 -8.09
CA PHE A 10 24.92 17.47 -9.15
C PHE A 10 24.18 17.75 -10.47
N ILE A 11 22.94 18.24 -10.39
CA ILE A 11 22.14 18.66 -11.56
C ILE A 11 22.64 20.00 -12.12
N SER A 12 23.09 20.94 -11.29
CA SER A 12 23.64 22.21 -11.76
C SER A 12 25.03 22.04 -12.38
N LEU A 13 25.90 21.20 -11.81
CA LEU A 13 27.25 20.97 -12.35
C LEU A 13 27.24 20.26 -13.72
N SER A 14 26.29 19.35 -13.93
CA SER A 14 26.09 18.65 -15.21
C SER A 14 25.46 19.53 -16.30
N ALA A 15 24.71 20.57 -15.92
CA ALA A 15 24.14 21.55 -16.85
C ALA A 15 25.13 22.65 -17.26
N VAL A 16 26.13 22.97 -16.42
CA VAL A 16 27.14 24.02 -16.71
C VAL A 16 28.31 23.47 -17.55
N THR A 17 28.67 22.20 -17.39
CA THR A 17 29.76 21.56 -18.16
C THR A 17 29.40 21.25 -19.62
N SER A 18 28.14 21.36 -20.02
CA SER A 18 27.68 21.07 -21.38
C SER A 18 27.60 22.30 -22.31
N ARG A 19 28.09 23.49 -21.87
CA ARG A 19 28.08 24.71 -22.71
C ARG A 19 29.43 25.17 -23.27
N ASN A 20 30.58 24.66 -22.83
CA ASN A 20 31.88 25.13 -23.33
C ASN A 20 32.88 23.96 -23.47
N MET A 21 32.85 23.25 -24.61
CA MET A 21 34.03 22.60 -25.22
C MET A 21 33.58 21.80 -26.47
N PHE A 22 33.71 22.43 -27.64
CA PHE A 22 33.81 21.71 -28.91
C PHE A 22 35.08 22.21 -29.62
N PHE A 23 36.19 21.50 -29.42
CA PHE A 23 37.25 21.37 -30.42
C PHE A 23 37.93 20.01 -30.20
N GLY A 24 38.11 19.28 -31.30
CA GLY A 24 38.20 17.83 -31.31
C GLY A 24 39.54 17.22 -30.92
N GLN A 25 39.49 15.92 -30.64
CA GLN A 25 40.24 14.87 -31.33
C GLN A 25 39.91 13.51 -30.68
N ASN A 26 39.42 12.60 -31.52
CA ASN A 26 39.74 11.17 -31.59
C ASN A 26 40.22 10.46 -30.29
N ILE A 27 39.29 9.93 -29.49
CA ILE A 27 39.57 8.78 -28.59
C ILE A 27 38.39 7.80 -28.66
N ARG A 28 38.66 6.65 -29.26
CA ARG A 28 37.85 5.42 -29.21
C ARG A 28 37.90 4.86 -27.77
N SER A 29 36.90 5.12 -26.93
CA SER A 29 36.53 4.26 -25.78
C SER A 29 35.41 4.83 -24.88
N PHE A 30 34.26 5.25 -25.39
CA PHE A 30 33.09 5.54 -24.53
C PHE A 30 31.78 5.27 -25.27
N GLN A 31 31.51 3.99 -25.54
CA GLN A 31 30.31 3.57 -26.26
C GLN A 31 29.19 3.03 -25.34
N CYS A 32 29.19 3.36 -24.04
CA CYS A 32 28.29 2.67 -23.10
C CYS A 32 27.48 3.53 -22.10
N PHE A 33 27.44 4.86 -22.22
CA PHE A 33 26.72 5.69 -21.21
C PHE A 33 25.83 6.82 -21.73
N CYS A 34 25.40 6.77 -22.99
CA CYS A 34 24.54 7.79 -23.58
C CYS A 34 23.27 7.20 -24.23
N VAL A 35 22.47 6.43 -23.48
CA VAL A 35 21.09 6.09 -23.87
C VAL A 35 20.19 6.04 -22.65
N PHE A 36 20.10 7.09 -21.82
CA PHE A 36 19.06 7.12 -20.77
C PHE A 36 18.76 8.54 -20.24
N PHE A 37 18.73 9.54 -21.12
CA PHE A 37 18.18 10.85 -20.76
C PHE A 37 17.38 11.41 -21.94
N GLU A 38 16.22 10.81 -22.17
CA GLU A 38 15.15 11.49 -22.91
C GLU A 38 14.60 12.59 -21.97
N PRO A 39 14.64 13.87 -22.34
CA PRO A 39 14.20 14.95 -21.48
C PRO A 39 12.68 14.85 -21.25
N THR A 40 12.28 15.01 -20.00
CA THR A 40 10.93 14.93 -19.41
C THR A 40 9.81 15.59 -20.23
N VAL A 41 10.13 16.52 -21.13
CA VAL A 41 9.21 17.22 -22.02
C VAL A 41 8.61 16.30 -23.09
N LEU A 42 9.37 15.35 -23.65
CA LEU A 42 8.83 14.39 -24.62
C LEU A 42 7.92 13.35 -23.95
N PHE A 43 8.20 12.95 -22.71
CA PHE A 43 7.34 12.07 -21.93
C PHE A 43 6.01 12.75 -21.56
N LEU A 44 6.03 14.05 -21.24
CA LEU A 44 4.82 14.83 -20.99
C LEU A 44 3.99 15.03 -22.27
N ARG A 45 4.62 15.20 -23.44
CA ARG A 45 3.93 15.32 -24.73
C ARG A 45 3.41 13.98 -25.27
N ARG A 46 4.06 12.86 -24.93
CA ARG A 46 3.53 11.51 -25.17
C ARG A 46 2.39 11.19 -24.20
N SER A 47 2.50 11.63 -22.95
CA SER A 47 1.46 11.55 -21.91
C SER A 47 0.16 12.24 -22.33
N THR A 48 0.22 13.44 -22.93
CA THR A 48 -0.98 14.15 -23.39
C THR A 48 -1.61 13.55 -24.65
N ARG A 49 -0.84 12.88 -25.52
CA ARG A 49 -1.39 12.13 -26.67
C ARG A 49 -1.90 10.72 -26.30
N THR A 50 -1.46 10.15 -25.19
CA THR A 50 -2.00 8.92 -24.60
C THR A 50 -3.11 9.18 -23.56
N GLN A 51 -3.71 10.37 -23.56
CA GLN A 51 -4.88 10.68 -22.71
C GLN A 51 -6.22 10.17 -23.28
N HIS A 52 -6.20 9.53 -24.44
CA HIS A 52 -7.33 8.71 -24.88
C HIS A 52 -7.15 7.27 -24.37
N THR A 53 -8.01 6.92 -23.41
CA THR A 53 -8.49 5.55 -23.15
C THR A 53 -7.51 4.49 -22.61
N PHE A 54 -6.75 4.75 -21.55
CA PHE A 54 -6.54 3.70 -20.53
C PHE A 54 -7.72 3.69 -19.54
N LYS A 55 -8.94 3.52 -20.08
CA LYS A 55 -10.02 2.86 -19.37
C LYS A 55 -9.43 1.53 -18.93
N ARG A 56 -9.12 1.38 -17.65
CA ARG A 56 -8.67 0.12 -17.09
C ARG A 56 -9.85 -0.85 -17.19
N TRP A 57 -9.96 -1.51 -18.34
CA TRP A 57 -10.91 -2.58 -18.57
C TRP A 57 -10.50 -3.74 -17.67
N VAL A 58 -11.05 -3.74 -16.46
CA VAL A 58 -11.31 -5.00 -15.79
C VAL A 58 -12.30 -5.73 -16.70
N HIS A 59 -11.83 -6.56 -17.65
CA HIS A 59 -12.68 -7.61 -18.26
C HIS A 59 -13.41 -8.30 -17.09
N LYS A 60 -14.73 -8.14 -16.82
CA LYS A 60 -15.97 -8.27 -17.60
C LYS A 60 -16.29 -9.71 -18.05
N PRO A 61 -16.21 -10.69 -17.14
CA PRO A 61 -17.33 -11.65 -17.15
C PRO A 61 -17.98 -11.94 -15.78
N LEU A 62 -17.40 -11.53 -14.64
CA LEU A 62 -17.96 -11.93 -13.33
C LEU A 62 -18.95 -10.95 -12.71
N VAL A 63 -19.00 -9.70 -13.15
CA VAL A 63 -20.00 -8.73 -12.64
C VAL A 63 -21.37 -8.90 -13.33
N GLN A 64 -21.46 -9.81 -14.31
CA GLN A 64 -22.64 -9.90 -15.20
C GLN A 64 -23.56 -11.09 -14.89
N ARG A 65 -23.28 -11.93 -13.89
CA ARG A 65 -24.15 -13.07 -13.53
C ARG A 65 -24.79 -13.04 -12.15
N GLN A 66 -24.43 -12.09 -11.28
CA GLN A 66 -25.15 -11.89 -10.03
C GLN A 66 -25.29 -10.40 -9.78
N TRP A 67 -26.53 -9.95 -9.62
CA TRP A 67 -26.94 -8.61 -9.16
C TRP A 67 -26.48 -8.28 -7.73
N MET A 68 -25.46 -8.97 -7.22
CA MET A 68 -24.87 -8.77 -5.90
C MET A 68 -23.56 -8.02 -6.07
N LEU A 69 -23.48 -6.79 -5.54
CA LEU A 69 -22.22 -6.07 -5.45
C LEU A 69 -21.23 -6.95 -4.67
N PRO A 70 -19.98 -7.13 -5.16
CA PRO A 70 -19.02 -8.00 -4.50
C PRO A 70 -18.83 -7.54 -3.06
N GLU A 71 -19.06 -8.46 -2.11
CA GLU A 71 -18.85 -8.18 -0.71
C GLU A 71 -17.39 -7.82 -0.46
N ASP A 72 -16.43 -8.53 -1.04
CA ASP A 72 -15.02 -8.21 -0.91
C ASP A 72 -14.34 -8.24 -2.29
N LEU A 73 -13.64 -7.16 -2.63
CA LEU A 73 -12.63 -7.18 -3.68
C LEU A 73 -11.28 -7.45 -3.00
N GLY A 74 -10.43 -8.25 -3.66
CA GLY A 74 -9.06 -8.48 -3.21
C GLY A 74 -8.26 -7.17 -3.07
N ILE A 75 -7.03 -7.27 -2.55
CA ILE A 75 -6.11 -6.12 -2.55
C ILE A 75 -6.04 -5.54 -3.97
N LEU A 76 -6.40 -4.26 -4.07
CA LEU A 76 -6.29 -3.46 -5.28
C LEU A 76 -4.81 -3.23 -5.59
N ASP A 77 -4.53 -2.45 -6.63
CA ASP A 77 -3.18 -2.19 -7.13
C ASP A 77 -2.34 -1.32 -6.18
N ALA A 78 -2.04 -1.87 -5.01
CA ALA A 78 -1.48 -1.19 -3.88
C ALA A 78 -0.02 -1.59 -3.69
N TYR A 79 0.84 -0.59 -3.56
CA TYR A 79 2.28 -0.78 -3.41
C TYR A 79 2.70 -0.37 -2.00
N VAL A 80 3.30 -1.31 -1.26
CA VAL A 80 3.94 -1.04 0.02
C VAL A 80 5.44 -1.04 -0.19
N PRO A 81 6.12 0.10 -0.01
CA PRO A 81 7.57 0.17 -0.26
C PRO A 81 8.33 -0.71 0.75
N PRO A 82 9.44 -1.34 0.34
CA PRO A 82 10.35 -2.02 1.25
C PRO A 82 10.89 -1.06 2.33
N SER A 83 11.11 -1.61 3.53
CA SER A 83 11.80 -0.92 4.61
C SER A 83 13.20 -0.48 4.18
N ARG A 84 13.70 0.58 4.81
CA ARG A 84 15.04 1.11 4.52
C ARG A 84 16.14 0.08 4.76
N SER A 85 15.95 -0.83 5.71
CA SER A 85 16.89 -1.89 6.06
C SER A 85 17.03 -2.96 4.98
N SER A 86 15.99 -3.20 4.18
CA SER A 86 16.00 -4.20 3.10
C SER A 86 16.39 -3.62 1.75
N LEU A 87 16.68 -2.32 1.66
CA LEU A 87 17.09 -1.69 0.41
C LEU A 87 18.61 -1.87 0.17
N PRO A 88 19.05 -2.05 -1.09
CA PRO A 88 20.47 -2.09 -1.40
C PRO A 88 21.14 -0.76 -1.05
N VAL A 89 22.40 -0.84 -0.63
CA VAL A 89 23.25 0.33 -0.38
C VAL A 89 23.42 1.11 -1.68
N PHE A 90 23.25 2.42 -1.62
CA PHE A 90 23.25 3.30 -2.81
C PHE A 90 24.50 3.09 -3.67
N TRP A 91 25.68 3.06 -3.05
CA TRP A 91 26.96 2.95 -3.74
C TRP A 91 27.23 1.57 -4.35
N ARG A 92 26.61 0.50 -3.86
CA ARG A 92 26.80 -0.86 -4.39
C ARG A 92 25.94 -1.12 -5.63
N ALA A 93 24.71 -0.60 -5.63
CA ALA A 93 23.76 -0.83 -6.71
C ALA A 93 22.93 0.45 -6.99
N PRO A 94 23.56 1.52 -7.53
CA PRO A 94 22.90 2.82 -7.68
C PRO A 94 21.70 2.75 -8.63
N ALA A 95 21.80 2.02 -9.73
CA ALA A 95 20.71 1.85 -10.69
C ALA A 95 19.48 1.15 -10.06
N GLN A 96 19.69 0.11 -9.26
CA GLN A 96 18.61 -0.58 -8.56
C GLN A 96 17.97 0.33 -7.51
N ARG A 97 18.78 1.06 -6.75
CA ARG A 97 18.31 2.01 -5.75
C ARG A 97 17.48 3.14 -6.37
N MET A 98 17.94 3.70 -7.49
CA MET A 98 17.21 4.74 -8.23
C MET A 98 15.88 4.23 -8.78
N ARG A 99 15.84 3.00 -9.30
CA ARG A 99 14.59 2.37 -9.74
C ARG A 99 13.57 2.24 -8.61
N LEU A 100 14.01 1.90 -7.40
CA LEU A 100 13.15 1.79 -6.22
C LEU A 100 12.64 3.15 -5.74
N ILE A 101 13.51 4.17 -5.75
CA ILE A 101 13.13 5.56 -5.43
C ILE A 101 12.10 6.06 -6.44
N TRP A 102 12.34 5.87 -7.74
CA TRP A 102 11.41 6.24 -8.79
C TRP A 102 10.06 5.54 -8.64
N ARG A 103 10.08 4.22 -8.36
CA ARG A 103 8.86 3.43 -8.12
C ARG A 103 8.08 3.96 -6.92
N TRP A 104 8.76 4.23 -5.81
CA TRP A 104 8.14 4.83 -4.62
C TRP A 104 7.49 6.18 -4.95
N LEU A 105 8.21 7.05 -5.66
CA LEU A 105 7.71 8.37 -6.04
C LEU A 105 6.51 8.26 -6.97
N TYR A 106 6.58 7.41 -7.99
CA TYR A 106 5.47 7.15 -8.92
C TYR A 106 4.21 6.69 -8.18
N HIS A 107 4.32 5.71 -7.28
CA HIS A 107 3.18 5.22 -6.52
C HIS A 107 2.67 6.24 -5.50
N ARG A 108 3.55 7.08 -4.94
CA ARG A 108 3.16 8.19 -4.07
C ARG A 108 2.30 9.21 -4.82
N MET A 109 2.73 9.61 -6.02
CA MET A 109 1.99 10.53 -6.89
C MET A 109 0.67 9.91 -7.36
N LYS A 110 0.73 8.67 -7.85
CA LYS A 110 -0.47 7.92 -8.29
C LYS A 110 -1.51 7.81 -7.17
N GLY A 111 -1.10 7.44 -5.95
CA GLY A 111 -2.01 7.34 -4.81
C GLY A 111 -2.63 8.69 -4.41
N TRP A 112 -1.89 9.79 -4.55
CA TRP A 112 -2.42 11.13 -4.33
C TRP A 112 -3.50 11.49 -5.37
N PHE A 113 -3.25 11.24 -6.65
CA PHE A 113 -4.24 11.42 -7.72
C PHE A 113 -5.47 10.53 -7.51
N GLU A 114 -5.28 9.25 -7.21
CA GLU A 114 -6.38 8.31 -6.96
C GLU A 114 -7.23 8.75 -5.77
N ARG A 115 -6.62 9.33 -4.74
CA ARG A 115 -7.36 9.90 -3.61
C ARG A 115 -8.18 11.13 -4.00
N LYS A 116 -7.61 12.05 -4.77
CA LYS A 116 -8.31 13.26 -5.22
C LYS A 116 -9.49 12.94 -6.13
N LEU A 117 -9.28 12.06 -7.09
CA LEU A 117 -10.35 11.57 -7.96
C LEU A 117 -11.47 10.89 -7.16
N PHE A 118 -11.12 10.10 -6.14
CA PHE A 118 -12.11 9.48 -5.27
C PHE A 118 -12.89 10.52 -4.45
N GLU A 119 -12.22 11.49 -3.83
CA GLU A 119 -12.84 12.62 -3.10
C GLU A 119 -13.85 13.38 -3.97
N GLU A 120 -13.57 13.56 -5.25
CA GLU A 120 -14.48 14.20 -6.22
C GLU A 120 -15.63 13.29 -6.63
N SER A 121 -15.36 12.00 -6.84
CA SER A 121 -16.33 11.02 -7.33
C SER A 121 -17.42 10.65 -6.31
N ILE A 122 -17.16 10.81 -5.01
CA ILE A 122 -18.10 10.46 -3.93
C ILE A 122 -18.97 11.61 -3.44
N ARG A 123 -18.85 12.81 -4.03
CA ARG A 123 -19.68 13.96 -3.64
C ARG A 123 -21.17 13.60 -3.80
N PRO A 124 -22.02 13.86 -2.78
CA PRO A 124 -21.85 14.83 -1.68
C PRO A 124 -21.20 14.29 -0.38
N ILE A 125 -20.82 13.01 -0.29
CA ILE A 125 -20.25 12.44 0.93
C ILE A 125 -18.86 13.01 1.17
N LYS A 126 -18.67 13.76 2.27
CA LYS A 126 -17.38 14.32 2.66
C LYS A 126 -16.68 13.39 3.65
N ILE A 127 -15.54 12.84 3.24
CA ILE A 127 -14.66 12.06 4.12
C ILE A 127 -13.53 12.98 4.61
N ASP A 128 -13.39 13.12 5.92
CA ASP A 128 -12.25 13.85 6.49
C ASP A 128 -11.01 12.96 6.55
N PHE A 129 -10.26 12.97 5.45
CA PHE A 129 -8.97 12.28 5.36
C PHE A 129 -7.90 12.84 6.30
N LYS A 130 -8.03 14.08 6.81
CA LYS A 130 -7.08 14.61 7.80
C LYS A 130 -7.27 13.87 9.12
N GLN A 131 -8.51 13.66 9.55
CA GLN A 131 -8.81 12.92 10.79
C GLN A 131 -8.77 11.40 10.63
N LEU A 132 -8.75 10.89 9.40
CA LEU A 132 -8.78 9.45 9.12
C LEU A 132 -7.67 8.66 9.83
N HIS A 133 -6.47 9.23 10.00
CA HIS A 133 -5.39 8.54 10.74
C HIS A 133 -5.73 8.29 12.21
N VAL A 134 -6.49 9.18 12.85
CA VAL A 134 -6.97 9.02 14.23
C VAL A 134 -8.01 7.90 14.29
N THR A 135 -8.98 7.91 13.36
CA THR A 135 -9.99 6.86 13.24
C THR A 135 -9.36 5.49 13.02
N VAL A 136 -8.36 5.41 12.14
CA VAL A 136 -7.59 4.19 11.89
C VAL A 136 -6.88 3.70 13.15
N GLY A 137 -6.23 4.60 13.90
CA GLY A 137 -5.58 4.25 15.17
C GLY A 137 -6.57 3.69 16.20
N LYS A 138 -7.74 4.30 16.33
CA LYS A 138 -8.81 3.83 17.24
C LYS A 138 -9.38 2.47 16.81
N ILE A 139 -9.62 2.27 15.52
CA ILE A 139 -10.10 0.98 15.00
C ILE A 139 -9.07 -0.11 15.27
N TYR A 140 -7.80 0.17 15.01
CA TYR A 140 -6.70 -0.75 15.27
C TYR A 140 -6.63 -1.19 16.74
N GLU A 141 -6.69 -0.23 17.66
CA GLU A 141 -6.66 -0.50 19.09
C GLU A 141 -7.84 -1.36 19.53
N LYS A 142 -9.07 -0.98 19.15
CA LYS A 142 -10.29 -1.73 19.49
C LYS A 142 -10.25 -3.16 18.97
N VAL A 143 -9.83 -3.36 17.72
CA VAL A 143 -9.77 -4.70 17.12
C VAL A 143 -8.74 -5.58 17.84
N ASN A 144 -7.57 -5.04 18.21
CA ASN A 144 -6.58 -5.83 18.94
C ASN A 144 -7.01 -6.13 20.38
N GLN A 145 -7.67 -5.18 21.06
CA GLN A 145 -8.26 -5.41 22.38
C GLN A 145 -9.36 -6.48 22.33
N ALA A 146 -10.26 -6.40 21.35
CA ALA A 146 -11.31 -7.41 21.14
C ALA A 146 -10.72 -8.78 20.78
N TYR A 147 -9.68 -8.82 19.94
CA TYR A 147 -8.96 -10.04 19.59
C TYR A 147 -8.26 -10.68 20.79
N ALA A 148 -7.75 -9.86 21.71
CA ALA A 148 -7.17 -10.34 22.95
C ALA A 148 -8.22 -10.99 23.86
N LYS A 149 -9.34 -10.29 24.07
CA LYS A 149 -10.49 -10.78 24.86
C LYS A 149 -11.24 -11.96 24.22
N GLY A 150 -11.08 -12.19 22.92
CA GLY A 150 -11.85 -13.20 22.18
C GLY A 150 -13.28 -12.75 21.83
N ASP A 151 -13.58 -11.44 21.85
CA ASP A 151 -14.91 -10.93 21.53
C ASP A 151 -15.12 -10.82 20.00
N PHE A 152 -15.79 -11.82 19.44
CA PHE A 152 -16.11 -11.87 18.01
C PHE A 152 -17.09 -10.78 17.57
N LYS A 153 -18.00 -10.35 18.45
CA LYS A 153 -19.04 -9.37 18.10
C LYS A 153 -18.39 -8.02 17.84
N GLU A 154 -17.45 -7.63 18.70
CA GLU A 154 -16.72 -6.38 18.53
C GLU A 154 -15.80 -6.41 17.28
N ILE A 155 -15.12 -7.52 17.02
CA ILE A 155 -14.29 -7.67 15.81
C ILE A 155 -15.12 -7.51 14.53
N ALA A 156 -16.30 -8.13 14.48
CA ALA A 156 -17.20 -8.08 13.32
C ALA A 156 -17.69 -6.66 12.98
N LEU A 157 -17.74 -5.75 13.97
CA LEU A 157 -18.13 -4.36 13.75
C LEU A 157 -17.06 -3.56 13.01
N PHE A 158 -15.79 -3.93 13.12
CA PHE A 158 -14.66 -3.15 12.62
C PHE A 158 -13.87 -3.84 11.50
N CYS A 159 -14.17 -5.10 11.21
CA CYS A 159 -13.48 -5.90 10.21
C CYS A 159 -14.40 -6.33 9.06
N SER A 160 -13.82 -6.73 7.92
CA SER A 160 -14.57 -7.41 6.87
C SER A 160 -15.04 -8.79 7.35
N PRO A 161 -16.11 -9.36 6.76
CA PRO A 161 -16.57 -10.71 7.10
C PRO A 161 -15.47 -11.76 6.96
N ALA A 162 -14.70 -11.72 5.86
CA ALA A 162 -13.61 -12.66 5.60
C ALA A 162 -12.48 -12.54 6.65
N TYR A 163 -12.11 -11.32 7.03
CA TYR A 163 -11.07 -11.12 8.02
C TYR A 163 -11.54 -11.51 9.43
N THR A 164 -12.80 -11.23 9.76
CA THR A 164 -13.44 -11.65 11.01
C THR A 164 -13.42 -13.17 11.15
N GLN A 165 -13.76 -13.91 10.09
CA GLN A 165 -13.69 -15.37 10.09
C GLN A 165 -12.26 -15.89 10.29
N THR A 166 -11.28 -15.22 9.68
CA THR A 166 -9.85 -15.55 9.87
C THR A 166 -9.46 -15.39 11.33
N LEU A 167 -9.78 -14.24 11.95
CA LEU A 167 -9.50 -13.98 13.37
C LEU A 167 -10.26 -14.94 14.29
N LYS A 168 -11.52 -15.23 13.97
CA LYS A 168 -12.33 -16.21 14.71
C LYS A 168 -11.67 -17.58 14.70
N SER A 169 -11.20 -18.04 13.55
CA SER A 169 -10.49 -19.33 13.45
C SER A 169 -9.20 -19.36 14.28
N GLN A 170 -8.50 -18.23 14.41
CA GLN A 170 -7.28 -18.13 15.22
C GLN A 170 -7.59 -18.15 16.72
N ILE A 171 -8.68 -17.50 17.13
CA ILE A 171 -9.12 -17.50 18.53
C ILE A 171 -9.60 -18.90 18.93
N LEU A 172 -10.39 -19.58 18.09
CA LEU A 172 -10.88 -20.93 18.37
C LEU A 172 -9.77 -22.00 18.44
N LYS A 173 -8.62 -21.73 17.82
CA LYS A 173 -7.43 -22.61 17.91
C LYS A 173 -6.65 -22.43 19.21
N ARG A 174 -7.01 -21.46 20.06
CA ARG A 174 -6.36 -21.27 21.35
C ARG A 174 -6.80 -22.37 22.32
N PRO A 175 -5.92 -22.84 23.21
CA PRO A 175 -6.33 -23.69 24.33
C PRO A 175 -7.40 -23.01 25.19
N ALA A 176 -8.30 -23.78 25.81
CA ALA A 176 -9.38 -23.23 26.63
C ALA A 176 -8.84 -22.41 27.82
N ASP A 177 -7.72 -22.86 28.41
CA ASP A 177 -7.07 -22.22 29.56
C ASP A 177 -6.06 -21.13 29.17
N PHE A 178 -6.07 -20.71 27.90
CA PHE A 178 -5.18 -19.68 27.39
C PHE A 178 -5.89 -18.32 27.27
N GLU A 179 -5.54 -17.39 28.16
CA GLU A 179 -5.97 -16.01 28.05
C GLU A 179 -4.87 -15.11 27.51
N LEU A 180 -5.26 -14.06 26.80
CA LEU A 180 -4.34 -13.12 26.19
C LEU A 180 -4.77 -11.69 26.54
N LYS A 181 -3.84 -10.91 27.08
CA LYS A 181 -4.02 -9.48 27.31
C LYS A 181 -3.05 -8.72 26.41
N TRP A 182 -3.61 -7.89 25.56
CA TRP A 182 -2.85 -7.01 24.68
C TRP A 182 -2.90 -5.59 25.22
N GLN A 183 -1.74 -4.93 25.25
CA GLN A 183 -1.64 -3.54 25.69
C GLN A 183 -0.83 -2.71 24.68
N LEU A 184 -1.41 -1.58 24.28
CA LEU A 184 -0.73 -0.55 23.51
C LEU A 184 -0.07 0.44 24.47
N HIS A 185 1.26 0.51 24.47
CA HIS A 185 1.99 1.46 25.32
C HIS A 185 2.00 2.85 24.68
N LYS A 186 2.43 2.93 23.42
CA LYS A 186 2.45 4.19 22.67
C LYS A 186 2.42 3.96 21.17
N MET A 187 1.85 4.93 20.47
CA MET A 187 1.95 5.06 19.03
C MET A 187 3.20 5.89 18.71
N ILE A 188 4.32 5.26 18.34
CA ILE A 188 5.61 5.94 18.11
C ILE A 188 5.50 6.97 17.00
N LYS A 189 4.73 6.65 15.95
CA LYS A 189 4.38 7.59 14.88
C LYS A 189 2.89 7.47 14.58
N PRO A 190 2.20 8.58 14.25
CA PRO A 190 0.80 8.50 13.83
C PRO A 190 0.65 7.58 12.62
N PRO A 191 -0.47 6.84 12.49
CA PRO A 191 -0.71 5.97 11.35
C PRO A 191 -0.53 6.72 10.03
N LYS A 192 0.38 6.23 9.18
CA LYS A 192 0.75 6.91 7.93
C LYS A 192 0.12 6.24 6.74
N LEU A 193 -0.61 6.99 5.92
CA LEU A 193 -1.13 6.52 4.64
C LEU A 193 0.04 6.23 3.67
N VAL A 194 0.17 4.96 3.27
CA VAL A 194 1.21 4.46 2.38
C VAL A 194 0.72 4.42 0.94
N SER A 195 -0.41 3.77 0.71
CA SER A 195 -1.02 3.58 -0.60
C SER A 195 -2.52 3.85 -0.49
N PHE A 196 -3.07 4.47 -1.52
CA PHE A 196 -4.50 4.66 -1.66
C PHE A 196 -4.89 4.22 -3.06
N SER A 197 -5.93 3.41 -3.16
CA SER A 197 -6.49 2.97 -4.43
C SER A 197 -8.00 2.86 -4.35
N HIS A 198 -8.67 3.10 -5.47
CA HIS A 198 -10.12 2.95 -5.55
C HIS A 198 -10.50 2.23 -6.84
N ALA A 199 -11.68 1.61 -6.83
CA ALA A 199 -12.28 0.97 -7.98
C ALA A 199 -13.75 1.36 -8.08
N LYS A 200 -14.20 1.68 -9.29
CA LYS A 200 -15.63 1.80 -9.59
C LYS A 200 -16.19 0.39 -9.76
N VAL A 201 -17.20 0.04 -8.98
CA VAL A 201 -17.77 -1.31 -8.95
C VAL A 201 -18.82 -1.50 -10.04
N GLU A 202 -19.61 -0.45 -10.29
CA GLU A 202 -20.69 -0.46 -11.26
C GLU A 202 -20.53 0.72 -12.21
N LEU A 203 -20.71 0.49 -13.52
CA LEU A 203 -20.43 1.51 -14.54
C LEU A 203 -21.42 2.67 -14.49
N ASP A 204 -22.68 2.36 -14.18
CA ASP A 204 -23.80 3.31 -14.28
C ASP A 204 -24.18 3.93 -12.93
N SER A 205 -23.60 3.45 -11.83
CA SER A 205 -23.85 4.00 -10.49
C SER A 205 -22.60 4.60 -9.85
N ASN A 206 -22.79 5.52 -8.90
CA ASN A 206 -21.70 6.13 -8.11
C ASN A 206 -21.23 5.21 -6.97
N LYS A 207 -21.10 3.91 -7.25
CA LYS A 207 -20.61 2.91 -6.30
C LYS A 207 -19.11 2.69 -6.46
N TYR A 208 -18.38 3.07 -5.42
CA TYR A 208 -16.92 3.01 -5.36
C TYR A 208 -16.48 2.22 -4.14
N LEU A 209 -15.45 1.39 -4.35
CA LEU A 209 -14.69 0.78 -3.27
C LEU A 209 -13.35 1.51 -3.18
N ALA A 210 -13.02 2.04 -2.01
CA ALA A 210 -11.69 2.55 -1.72
C ALA A 210 -10.94 1.60 -0.78
N GLN A 211 -9.62 1.51 -1.01
CA GLN A 211 -8.66 0.82 -0.18
C GLN A 211 -7.55 1.77 0.22
N ALA A 212 -7.29 1.86 1.51
CA ALA A 212 -6.24 2.67 2.09
C ALA A 212 -5.31 1.79 2.91
N ILE A 213 -4.03 1.79 2.58
CA ILE A 213 -3.01 1.05 3.34
C ILE A 213 -2.35 2.00 4.31
N TYR A 214 -2.43 1.68 5.59
CA TYR A 214 -1.80 2.42 6.66
C TYR A 214 -0.63 1.65 7.24
N ARG A 215 0.48 2.35 7.43
CA ARG A 215 1.60 1.90 8.24
C ARG A 215 1.35 2.29 9.68
N ILE A 216 1.31 1.30 10.56
CA ILE A 216 1.16 1.46 12.01
C ILE A 216 2.54 1.19 12.64
N HIS A 217 3.00 2.13 13.46
CA HIS A 217 4.29 2.02 14.14
C HIS A 217 4.07 2.29 15.62
N SER A 218 4.13 1.21 16.40
CA SER A 218 3.66 1.19 17.79
C SER A 218 4.56 0.35 18.66
N GLU A 219 4.56 0.66 19.96
CA GLU A 219 5.15 -0.15 21.01
C GLU A 219 4.04 -0.87 21.77
N GLN A 220 4.15 -2.20 21.85
CA GLN A 220 3.08 -3.06 22.37
C GLN A 220 3.65 -4.16 23.23
N SER A 221 2.86 -4.59 24.22
CA SER A 221 3.14 -5.79 25.00
C SER A 221 1.99 -6.79 24.87
N LEU A 222 2.36 -8.05 25.06
CA LEU A 222 1.44 -9.16 25.06
C LEU A 222 1.69 -9.97 26.32
N THR A 223 0.70 -10.03 27.19
CA THR A 223 0.72 -10.89 28.36
C THR A 223 -0.13 -12.11 28.07
N THR A 224 0.46 -13.28 28.23
CA THR A 224 -0.24 -14.56 28.05
C THR A 224 -0.44 -15.21 29.42
N PHE A 225 -1.63 -15.72 29.66
CA PHE A 225 -1.96 -16.52 30.83
C PHE A 225 -2.19 -17.95 30.35
N PHE A 226 -1.53 -18.91 30.99
CA PHE A 226 -1.70 -20.33 30.72
C PHE A 226 -1.81 -21.04 32.06
N ASP A 227 -2.94 -21.71 32.32
CA ASP A 227 -3.21 -22.37 33.61
C ASP A 227 -2.98 -21.46 34.83
N GLY A 228 -3.37 -20.18 34.71
CA GLY A 228 -3.18 -19.17 35.76
C GLY A 228 -1.75 -18.61 35.88
N LEU A 229 -0.77 -19.17 35.16
CA LEU A 229 0.59 -18.65 35.10
C LEU A 229 0.66 -17.45 34.15
N GLU A 230 1.02 -16.29 34.70
CA GLU A 230 1.21 -15.07 33.93
C GLU A 230 2.62 -15.03 33.33
N LYS A 231 2.70 -14.98 32.01
CA LYS A 231 3.93 -14.65 31.28
C LYS A 231 3.79 -13.27 30.66
N LYS A 232 4.39 -12.27 31.31
CA LYS A 232 4.45 -10.90 30.79
C LYS A 232 5.44 -10.81 29.63
N GLY A 233 4.94 -10.39 28.47
CA GLY A 233 5.79 -10.04 27.34
C GLY A 233 6.41 -8.65 27.55
N SER A 234 7.70 -8.52 27.24
CA SER A 234 8.35 -7.22 27.20
C SER A 234 7.74 -6.33 26.10
N PRO A 235 7.69 -4.99 26.31
CA PRO A 235 7.28 -4.06 25.27
C PRO A 235 8.17 -4.22 24.03
N LYS A 236 7.54 -4.43 22.87
CA LYS A 236 8.21 -4.58 21.56
C LYS A 236 7.74 -3.50 20.61
N ILE A 237 8.69 -2.94 19.87
CA ILE A 237 8.41 -2.01 18.77
C ILE A 237 8.06 -2.82 17.53
N LEU A 238 6.87 -2.58 16.98
CA LEU A 238 6.36 -3.29 15.81
C LEU A 238 5.93 -2.31 14.72
N VAL A 239 6.20 -2.69 13.47
CA VAL A 239 5.70 -2.01 12.27
C VAL A 239 4.81 -2.97 11.51
N GLU A 240 3.53 -2.60 11.37
CA GLU A 240 2.54 -3.39 10.63
C GLU A 240 1.89 -2.55 9.53
N TYR A 241 1.40 -3.24 8.50
CA TYR A 241 0.63 -2.61 7.42
C TYR A 241 -0.77 -3.20 7.38
N TYR A 242 -1.75 -2.34 7.60
CA TYR A 242 -3.15 -2.71 7.58
C TYR A 242 -3.84 -2.11 6.36
N VAL A 243 -4.70 -2.90 5.74
CA VAL A 243 -5.55 -2.49 4.62
C VAL A 243 -6.92 -2.17 5.16
N PHE A 244 -7.32 -0.91 5.01
CA PHE A 244 -8.65 -0.43 5.33
C PHE A 244 -9.47 -0.32 4.06
N GLN A 245 -10.73 -0.70 4.14
CA GLN A 245 -11.69 -0.58 3.04
C GLN A 245 -12.82 0.35 3.39
N TYR A 246 -13.36 0.99 2.34
CA TYR A 246 -14.51 1.87 2.42
C TYR A 246 -15.44 1.60 1.23
N LYS A 247 -16.70 1.28 1.52
CA LYS A 247 -17.75 0.99 0.54
C LYS A 247 -18.75 2.13 0.52
N THR A 248 -19.03 2.70 -0.65
CA THR A 248 -20.03 3.78 -0.76
C THR A 248 -21.48 3.28 -0.82
N TRP A 249 -21.71 1.97 -0.94
CA TRP A 249 -23.05 1.38 -1.06
C TRP A 249 -23.56 0.70 0.22
N VAL A 250 -22.71 0.56 1.24
CA VAL A 250 -23.08 -0.06 2.53
C VAL A 250 -23.18 1.02 3.59
N ARG A 251 -24.36 1.17 4.20
CA ARG A 251 -24.57 2.04 5.36
C ARG A 251 -24.43 1.22 6.66
N PRO A 252 -23.88 1.78 7.75
CA PRO A 252 -23.27 3.11 7.82
C PRO A 252 -21.94 3.18 7.07
N TYR A 253 -21.65 4.33 6.45
CA TYR A 253 -20.38 4.53 5.75
C TYR A 253 -19.24 4.60 6.77
N LYS A 254 -18.43 3.55 6.82
CA LYS A 254 -17.30 3.46 7.74
C LYS A 254 -16.11 2.78 7.08
N TRP A 255 -14.93 3.15 7.58
CA TRP A 255 -13.71 2.40 7.31
C TRP A 255 -13.68 1.16 8.18
N TYR A 256 -13.31 0.03 7.60
CA TYR A 256 -13.12 -1.23 8.32
C TYR A 256 -11.83 -1.90 7.86
N ILE A 257 -11.28 -2.76 8.71
CA ILE A 257 -10.08 -3.54 8.39
C ILE A 257 -10.47 -4.67 7.44
N TRP A 258 -9.89 -4.66 6.24
CA TRP A 258 -10.00 -5.78 5.31
C TRP A 258 -8.94 -6.86 5.57
N GLY A 259 -7.76 -6.46 6.06
CA GLY A 259 -6.72 -7.41 6.44
C GLY A 259 -5.35 -6.77 6.64
N LYS A 260 -4.33 -7.62 6.75
CA LYS A 260 -2.92 -7.23 6.84
C LYS A 260 -2.24 -7.41 5.49
N THR A 261 -1.20 -6.62 5.24
CA THR A 261 -0.31 -6.76 4.08
C THR A 261 1.15 -6.68 4.52
N THR A 262 2.05 -7.15 3.68
CA THR A 262 3.49 -7.06 3.89
C THR A 262 4.13 -6.07 2.93
N GLU A 263 5.37 -5.71 3.21
CA GLU A 263 6.18 -4.89 2.33
C GLU A 263 6.51 -5.63 1.03
N ALA A 264 6.64 -4.89 -0.07
CA ALA A 264 7.15 -5.45 -1.31
C ALA A 264 8.64 -5.79 -1.16
N SER A 265 9.06 -6.96 -1.67
CA SER A 265 10.47 -7.29 -1.79
C SER A 265 11.18 -6.27 -2.71
N PRO A 266 12.43 -5.85 -2.42
CA PRO A 266 13.20 -4.95 -3.30
C PRO A 266 13.31 -5.50 -4.73
N ASP A 267 13.41 -6.82 -4.88
CA ASP A 267 13.54 -7.49 -6.17
C ASP A 267 12.20 -7.84 -6.79
N SER A 268 11.09 -7.44 -6.15
CA SER A 268 9.78 -7.79 -6.65
C SER A 268 9.48 -7.11 -7.96
N VAL A 269 9.08 -7.92 -8.94
CA VAL A 269 8.50 -7.44 -10.19
C VAL A 269 6.98 -7.48 -10.03
N LYS A 270 6.30 -6.45 -10.56
CA LYS A 270 4.84 -6.44 -10.59
C LYS A 270 4.38 -7.51 -11.58
N VAL A 271 4.10 -8.70 -11.09
CA VAL A 271 3.56 -9.79 -11.90
C VAL A 271 2.04 -9.64 -11.95
N LYS A 272 1.49 -9.40 -13.13
CA LYS A 272 0.06 -9.60 -13.37
C LYS A 272 -0.14 -11.11 -13.50
N ILE A 273 -0.62 -11.75 -12.45
CA ILE A 273 -0.97 -13.17 -12.50
C ILE A 273 -2.27 -13.26 -13.29
N TRP A 274 -2.18 -13.76 -14.52
CA TRP A 274 -3.33 -14.17 -15.31
C TRP A 274 -3.62 -15.63 -14.95
N LYS A 275 -4.58 -15.88 -14.05
CA LYS A 275 -5.13 -17.24 -13.92
C LYS A 275 -6.09 -17.45 -15.08
N LYS A 276 -5.75 -18.35 -15.99
CA LYS A 276 -6.63 -18.81 -17.08
C LYS A 276 -7.41 -20.03 -16.57
N ASP A 277 -8.35 -19.84 -15.65
CA ASP A 277 -9.34 -20.86 -15.26
C ASP A 277 -10.60 -20.15 -14.74
N ASP A 278 -11.77 -20.74 -15.02
CA ASP A 278 -13.13 -20.15 -15.04
C ASP A 278 -13.72 -19.60 -13.73
N ASN A 279 -12.91 -19.21 -12.75
CA ASN A 279 -13.35 -18.37 -11.63
C ASN A 279 -12.24 -17.38 -11.24
N MET A 280 -12.21 -16.26 -11.96
CA MET A 280 -11.10 -15.30 -11.96
C MET A 280 -11.15 -14.26 -10.83
N LEU A 281 -10.41 -14.51 -9.75
CA LEU A 281 -9.93 -13.45 -8.85
C LEU A 281 -8.62 -12.84 -9.40
N LYS A 282 -8.71 -11.63 -9.95
CA LYS A 282 -7.53 -10.82 -10.30
C LYS A 282 -6.83 -10.37 -9.02
N THR A 283 -5.69 -10.99 -8.71
CA THR A 283 -4.85 -10.57 -7.58
C THR A 283 -3.54 -10.02 -8.13
N VAL A 284 -3.23 -8.75 -7.88
CA VAL A 284 -1.90 -8.21 -8.14
C VAL A 284 -1.02 -8.59 -6.95
N ARG A 285 0.01 -9.40 -7.16
CA ARG A 285 1.01 -9.73 -6.14
C ARG A 285 2.39 -9.29 -6.59
N PHE A 286 3.16 -8.79 -5.65
CA PHE A 286 4.59 -8.56 -5.82
C PHE A 286 5.29 -9.87 -5.48
N LEU A 287 5.83 -10.56 -6.49
CA LEU A 287 6.57 -11.81 -6.31
C LEU A 287 8.06 -11.52 -6.37
N CYS A 288 8.83 -12.15 -5.47
CA CYS A 288 10.29 -12.12 -5.51
C CYS A 288 10.77 -12.98 -6.68
N ASN A 289 11.65 -12.46 -7.52
CA ASN A 289 12.36 -13.30 -8.49
C ASN A 289 13.33 -14.18 -7.68
N ARG A 290 13.10 -15.50 -7.65
CA ARG A 290 14.16 -16.43 -7.27
C ARG A 290 15.02 -16.62 -8.52
N SER A 291 16.22 -16.05 -8.50
CA SER A 291 17.35 -16.48 -9.33
C SER A 291 18.20 -17.42 -8.49
#